data_AF-A0A645EAE7-F1
#
_entry.id   AF-A0A645EAE7-F1
#
_cell.length_a   1.000
_cell.length_b   1.000
_cell.length_c   1.000
_cell.angle_alpha   90.00
_cell.angle_beta   90.00
_cell.angle_gamma   90.00
#
_symmetry.space_group_name_H-M   'P 1'
#
loop_
_entity.id
_entity.type
_entity.pdbx_description
1 polymer ?
#
loop_
_entity_poly.entity_id
_entity_poly.type
_entity_poly.pdbx_seq_one_letter_code
_entity_poly.pdbx_strand_id
1 'polypeptide(L)'
;MWLDELRAMKEASGLTTRDISIAAKIPEPTLEKIFSGATKDPKLTTIQQLVHFLGYTLDDLTPNHKEKAPAGPLELEKEETQLIIDYRLSSPEDQAALRRLAGYAARATLTFSSGGSTDRGSTRRYGLRLEDSQAIAEK
;
A
#
# COMPACT_ATOMS: atom_id res chain seq x y z
N MET A 1 -14.27 -16.82 -8.96
CA MET A 1 -15.41 -15.88 -9.13
C MET A 1 -15.77 -15.33 -7.75
N TRP A 2 -16.47 -14.19 -7.62
CA TRP A 2 -16.75 -13.57 -6.31
C TRP A 2 -17.45 -14.52 -5.32
N LEU A 3 -18.28 -15.45 -5.82
CA LEU A 3 -18.98 -16.45 -5.02
C LEU A 3 -18.01 -17.45 -4.37
N ASP A 4 -16.94 -17.83 -5.08
CA ASP A 4 -15.93 -18.76 -4.57
C ASP A 4 -15.18 -18.13 -3.40
N GLU A 5 -14.83 -16.84 -3.52
CA GLU A 5 -14.16 -16.12 -2.43
C GLU A 5 -15.07 -15.91 -1.25
N LEU A 6 -16.36 -15.62 -1.48
CA LEU A 6 -17.33 -15.52 -0.40
C LEU A 6 -17.48 -16.85 0.36
N ARG A 7 -17.39 -17.99 -0.34
CA ARG A 7 -17.38 -19.33 0.30
C ARG A 7 -16.09 -19.55 1.09
N ALA A 8 -14.94 -19.17 0.54
CA ALA A 8 -13.65 -19.26 1.25
C ALA A 8 -13.64 -18.40 2.53
N MET A 9 -14.17 -17.17 2.48
CA MET A 9 -14.32 -16.29 3.66
C MET A 9 -15.21 -16.94 4.73
N LYS A 10 -16.31 -17.57 4.31
CA LYS A 10 -17.18 -18.33 5.23
C LYS A 10 -16.45 -19.52 5.86
N GLU A 11 -15.71 -20.29 5.08
CA GLU A 11 -14.94 -21.44 5.58
C GLU A 11 -13.85 -21.00 6.56
N ALA A 12 -13.14 -19.91 6.28
CA ALA A 12 -12.15 -19.32 7.17
C ALA A 12 -12.73 -18.85 8.52
N SER A 13 -13.99 -18.38 8.51
CA SER A 13 -14.68 -17.95 9.73
C SER A 13 -15.09 -19.09 10.66
N GLY A 14 -15.21 -20.33 10.14
CA GLY A 14 -15.72 -21.49 10.89
C GLY A 14 -17.20 -21.39 11.30
N LEU A 15 -17.93 -20.36 10.86
CA LEU A 15 -19.31 -20.12 11.24
C LEU A 15 -20.31 -20.87 10.34
N THR A 16 -21.43 -21.28 10.95
CA THR A 16 -22.55 -21.85 10.20
C THR A 16 -23.38 -20.74 9.54
N THR A 17 -24.13 -21.09 8.49
CA THR A 17 -25.04 -20.14 7.82
C THR A 17 -26.07 -19.57 8.79
N ARG A 18 -26.50 -20.37 9.76
CA ARG A 18 -27.41 -19.97 10.82
C ARG A 18 -26.80 -18.93 11.76
N ASP A 19 -25.56 -19.14 12.19
CA ASP A 19 -24.85 -18.19 13.07
C ASP A 19 -24.66 -16.84 12.35
N ILE A 20 -24.26 -16.90 11.08
CA ILE A 20 -24.14 -15.72 10.21
C ILE A 20 -25.50 -15.04 10.05
N SER A 21 -26.59 -15.79 9.85
CA SER A 21 -27.93 -15.23 9.71
C SER A 21 -28.32 -14.40 10.94
N ILE A 22 -28.10 -14.95 12.13
CA ILE A 22 -28.44 -14.30 13.40
C ILE A 22 -27.59 -13.04 13.60
N ALA A 23 -26.28 -13.15 13.39
CA ALA A 23 -25.35 -12.07 13.67
C ALA A 23 -25.38 -10.95 12.62
N ALA A 24 -25.45 -11.28 11.34
CA ALA A 24 -25.52 -10.31 10.23
C ALA A 24 -26.95 -9.76 10.01
N LYS A 25 -27.97 -10.31 10.70
CA LYS A 25 -29.39 -9.97 10.53
C LYS A 25 -29.89 -10.15 9.09
N ILE A 26 -29.33 -11.15 8.39
CA ILE A 26 -29.75 -11.54 7.04
C ILE A 26 -30.53 -12.86 7.16
N PRO A 27 -31.72 -13.01 6.55
CA PRO A 27 -32.47 -14.26 6.64
C PRO A 27 -31.69 -15.45 6.07
N GLU A 28 -31.70 -16.57 6.78
CA GLU A 28 -31.08 -17.84 6.37
C GLU A 28 -31.45 -18.27 4.92
N PRO A 29 -32.73 -18.19 4.49
CA PRO A 29 -33.09 -18.54 3.10
C PRO A 29 -32.41 -17.64 2.05
N THR A 30 -32.08 -16.41 2.42
CA THR A 30 -31.36 -15.47 1.54
C THR A 30 -29.90 -15.86 1.46
N LEU A 31 -29.26 -16.20 2.58
CA LEU A 31 -27.87 -16.65 2.60
C LEU A 31 -27.70 -17.96 1.82
N GLU A 32 -28.59 -18.93 1.99
CA GLU A 32 -28.56 -20.19 1.23
C GLU A 32 -28.64 -19.94 -0.29
N LYS A 33 -29.52 -19.04 -0.73
CA LYS A 33 -29.63 -18.67 -2.15
C LYS A 33 -28.40 -17.95 -2.69
N ILE A 34 -27.72 -17.17 -1.85
CA ILE A 34 -26.46 -16.51 -2.21
C ILE A 34 -25.35 -17.55 -2.31
N PHE A 35 -25.11 -18.32 -1.24
CA PHE A 35 -24.02 -19.30 -1.21
C PHE A 35 -24.20 -20.43 -2.22
N SER A 36 -25.43 -20.85 -2.53
CA SER A 36 -25.71 -21.84 -3.59
C SER A 36 -25.53 -21.29 -5.01
N GLY A 37 -25.43 -19.98 -5.20
CA GLY A 37 -25.36 -19.34 -6.51
C GLY A 37 -26.71 -19.26 -7.23
N ALA A 38 -27.83 -19.55 -6.56
CA ALA A 38 -29.17 -19.39 -7.12
C ALA A 38 -29.50 -17.93 -7.43
N THR A 39 -28.89 -16.99 -6.70
CA THR A 39 -29.01 -15.55 -6.95
C THR A 39 -27.82 -15.07 -7.75
N LYS A 40 -28.02 -14.74 -9.03
CA LYS A 40 -26.96 -14.24 -9.93
C LYS A 40 -26.47 -12.84 -9.52
N ASP A 41 -27.41 -11.97 -9.12
CA ASP A 41 -27.14 -10.58 -8.75
C ASP A 41 -27.69 -10.28 -7.35
N PRO A 42 -26.99 -10.68 -6.28
CA PRO A 42 -27.38 -10.32 -4.93
C PRO A 42 -27.28 -8.80 -4.73
N LYS A 43 -28.12 -8.25 -3.85
CA LYS A 43 -28.03 -6.82 -3.51
C LYS A 43 -26.66 -6.51 -2.92
N LEU A 44 -26.02 -5.45 -3.44
CA LEU A 44 -24.71 -4.98 -2.97
C LEU A 44 -24.68 -4.75 -1.45
N THR A 45 -25.77 -4.19 -0.90
CA THR A 45 -25.91 -3.96 0.54
C THR A 45 -25.80 -5.25 1.37
N THR A 46 -26.36 -6.35 0.87
CA THR A 46 -26.33 -7.66 1.54
C THR A 46 -24.94 -8.27 1.48
N ILE A 47 -24.27 -8.17 0.33
CA ILE A 47 -22.88 -8.65 0.18
C ILE A 47 -21.93 -7.85 1.07
N GLN A 48 -22.06 -6.53 1.09
CA GLN A 48 -21.25 -5.66 1.93
C GLN A 48 -21.39 -5.99 3.42
N GLN A 49 -22.63 -6.16 3.90
CA GLN A 49 -22.90 -6.56 5.29
C GLN A 49 -22.25 -7.90 5.62
N LEU A 50 -22.37 -8.88 4.74
CA LEU A 50 -21.83 -10.22 4.95
C LEU A 50 -20.29 -10.22 4.98
N VAL A 51 -19.67 -9.53 4.04
CA VAL A 51 -18.21 -9.46 3.90
C VAL A 51 -17.60 -8.70 5.08
N HIS A 52 -18.19 -7.58 5.48
CA HIS A 52 -17.73 -6.82 6.67
C HIS A 52 -17.95 -7.62 7.96
N PHE A 53 -19.04 -8.39 8.06
CA PHE A 53 -19.28 -9.28 9.20
C PHE A 53 -18.19 -10.35 9.31
N LEU A 54 -17.71 -10.88 8.19
CA LEU A 54 -16.62 -11.86 8.13
C LEU A 54 -15.23 -11.23 8.30
N GLY A 55 -15.13 -9.90 8.45
CA GLY A 55 -13.86 -9.19 8.64
C GLY A 55 -13.11 -8.84 7.35
N TYR A 56 -13.78 -8.94 6.20
CA TYR A 56 -13.22 -8.64 4.88
C TYR A 56 -13.83 -7.35 4.29
N THR A 57 -13.33 -6.96 3.13
CA THR A 57 -13.81 -5.83 2.32
C THR A 57 -14.37 -6.31 0.98
N LEU A 58 -15.19 -5.49 0.33
CA LEU A 58 -15.72 -5.82 -1.00
C LEU A 58 -14.61 -6.07 -2.03
N ASP A 59 -13.45 -5.43 -1.86
CA ASP A 59 -12.31 -5.59 -2.77
C ASP A 59 -11.74 -7.02 -2.70
N ASP A 60 -11.82 -7.67 -1.54
CA ASP A 60 -11.35 -9.05 -1.33
C ASP A 60 -12.16 -10.09 -2.11
N LEU A 61 -13.36 -9.75 -2.58
CA LEU A 61 -14.17 -10.61 -3.45
C LEU A 61 -13.64 -10.66 -4.89
N THR A 62 -12.75 -9.73 -5.26
CA THR A 62 -12.23 -9.60 -6.61
C THR A 62 -10.73 -9.92 -6.64
N PRO A 63 -10.31 -11.10 -7.15
CA PRO A 63 -8.90 -11.49 -7.13
C PRO A 63 -8.00 -10.54 -7.95
N ASN A 64 -8.57 -9.83 -8.93
CA ASN A 64 -7.86 -8.88 -9.79
C ASN A 64 -7.54 -7.53 -9.12
N HIS A 65 -8.09 -7.23 -7.93
CA HIS A 65 -7.77 -6.01 -7.20
C HIS A 65 -6.57 -6.15 -6.24
N LYS A 66 -6.01 -7.36 -6.09
CA LYS A 66 -4.80 -7.59 -5.29
C LYS A 66 -3.55 -6.86 -5.82
N GLU A 67 -3.61 -6.30 -7.03
CA GLU A 67 -2.51 -5.51 -7.61
C GLU A 67 -2.61 -3.99 -7.34
N LYS A 68 -3.67 -3.47 -6.69
CA LYS A 68 -3.89 -2.00 -6.61
C LYS A 68 -4.47 -1.48 -5.29
N ALA A 69 -3.88 -1.86 -4.16
CA ALA A 69 -3.94 -1.04 -2.94
C ALA A 69 -2.74 -1.31 -2.02
N PRO A 70 -1.88 -0.32 -1.70
CA PRO A 70 -1.07 -0.40 -0.50
C PRO A 70 -1.93 0.03 0.69
N ALA A 71 -2.74 -0.87 1.24
CA ALA A 71 -3.52 -0.58 2.46
C ALA A 71 -3.91 -1.84 3.27
N GLY A 72 -2.99 -2.80 3.40
CA GLY A 72 -2.89 -3.56 4.64
C GLY A 72 -2.07 -2.77 5.67
N PRO A 73 -1.97 -3.20 6.94
CA PRO A 73 -0.86 -2.76 7.79
C PRO A 73 0.41 -3.01 6.98
N LEU A 74 1.13 -1.93 6.60
CA LEU A 74 2.46 -2.07 6.04
C LEU A 74 3.25 -2.87 7.08
N GLU A 75 3.58 -4.12 6.78
CA GLU A 75 4.58 -4.85 7.55
C GLU A 75 5.89 -4.16 7.28
N LEU A 76 6.22 -3.21 8.15
CA LEU A 76 7.44 -2.45 8.08
C LEU A 76 8.59 -3.32 8.56
N GLU A 77 9.68 -3.32 7.82
CA GLU A 77 10.91 -3.97 8.26
C GLU A 77 11.44 -3.27 9.53
N LYS A 78 12.33 -3.96 10.25
CA LYS A 78 12.87 -3.46 11.54
C LYS A 78 13.56 -2.11 11.36
N GLU A 79 14.24 -1.95 10.24
CA GLU A 79 14.97 -0.75 9.82
C GLU A 79 14.01 0.41 9.51
N GLU A 80 12.91 0.14 8.81
CA GLU A 80 11.87 1.15 8.52
C GLU A 80 11.16 1.61 9.79
N THR A 81 10.91 0.66 10.70
CA THR A 81 10.32 0.95 12.02
C THR A 81 11.24 1.83 12.84
N GLN A 82 12.55 1.52 12.85
CA GLN A 82 13.54 2.33 13.56
C GLN A 82 13.62 3.74 13.01
N LEU A 83 13.61 3.91 11.67
CA LEU A 83 13.62 5.22 11.05
C LEU A 83 12.39 6.07 11.45
N ILE A 84 11.21 5.45 11.54
CA ILE A 84 9.99 6.13 11.98
C ILE A 84 10.07 6.54 13.45
N ILE A 85 10.65 5.68 14.30
CA ILE A 85 10.87 5.99 15.72
C ILE A 85 11.81 7.19 15.84
N ASP A 86 12.97 7.15 15.17
CA ASP A 86 13.97 8.21 15.21
C ASP A 86 13.41 9.54 14.70
N TYR A 87 12.64 9.48 13.61
CA TYR A 87 11.95 10.65 13.05
C TYR A 87 10.93 11.26 14.02
N ARG A 88 10.18 10.45 14.78
CA ARG A 88 9.20 10.94 15.76
C ARG A 88 9.85 11.55 17.00
N LEU A 89 11.02 11.04 17.38
CA LEU A 89 11.80 11.51 18.53
C LEU A 89 12.66 12.74 18.22
N SER A 90 12.94 13.03 16.94
CA SER A 90 13.74 14.18 16.53
C SER A 90 12.98 15.51 16.68
N SER A 91 13.72 16.62 16.74
CA SER A 91 13.14 17.96 16.88
C SER A 91 12.26 18.35 15.69
N PRO A 92 11.34 19.33 15.82
CA PRO A 92 10.53 19.81 14.70
C PRO A 92 11.36 20.34 13.51
N GLU A 93 12.54 20.91 13.79
CA GLU A 93 13.46 21.39 12.77
C GLU A 93 14.11 20.23 12.00
N ASP A 94 14.57 19.21 12.71
CA ASP A 94 15.15 18.00 12.10
C ASP A 94 14.12 17.23 11.30
N GLN A 95 12.88 17.13 11.81
CA GLN A 95 11.76 16.54 11.08
C GLN A 95 11.49 17.27 9.75
N ALA A 96 11.55 18.60 9.74
CA ALA A 96 11.38 19.40 8.54
C ALA A 96 12.52 19.17 7.54
N ALA A 97 13.77 19.07 8.02
CA ALA A 97 14.93 18.75 7.19
C ALA A 97 14.82 17.34 6.56
N LEU A 98 14.48 16.33 7.36
CA LEU A 98 14.29 14.95 6.90
C LEU A 98 13.18 14.85 5.84
N ARG A 99 12.05 15.55 6.04
CA ARG A 99 10.97 15.63 5.02
C ARG A 99 11.45 16.24 3.71
N ARG A 100 12.26 17.31 3.76
CA ARG A 100 12.83 17.93 2.56
C ARG A 100 13.78 16.99 1.84
N LEU A 101 14.65 16.29 2.58
CA LEU A 101 15.58 15.32 2.02
C LEU A 101 14.87 14.14 1.36
N ALA A 102 13.88 13.56 2.06
CA ALA A 102 13.04 12.51 1.51
C ALA A 102 12.30 12.96 0.24
N GLY A 103 11.76 14.19 0.26
CA GLY A 103 11.11 14.79 -0.90
C GLY A 103 12.07 15.02 -2.08
N TYR A 104 13.32 15.37 -1.83
CA TYR A 104 14.34 15.48 -2.87
C TYR A 104 14.68 14.12 -3.48
N ALA A 105 14.93 13.11 -2.64
CA ALA A 105 15.27 11.75 -3.07
C ALA A 105 14.15 11.14 -3.94
N ALA A 106 12.89 11.23 -3.49
CA ALA A 106 11.74 10.70 -4.23
C ALA A 106 11.56 11.35 -5.61
N ARG A 107 11.88 12.64 -5.73
CA ARG A 107 11.81 13.37 -7.00
C ARG A 107 13.00 13.02 -7.91
N ALA A 108 14.20 12.87 -7.36
CA ALA A 108 15.38 12.47 -8.11
C ALA A 108 15.24 11.07 -8.74
N THR A 109 14.64 10.12 -8.01
CA THR A 109 14.37 8.77 -8.53
C THR A 109 13.34 8.76 -9.65
N LEU A 110 12.31 9.61 -9.57
CA LEU A 110 11.30 9.74 -10.64
C LEU A 110 11.87 10.37 -11.92
N THR A 111 12.86 11.26 -11.81
CA THR A 111 13.51 11.88 -12.96
C THR A 111 14.54 11.00 -13.66
N PHE A 112 15.12 10.01 -12.95
CA PHE A 112 16.08 9.07 -13.55
C PHE A 112 15.37 7.99 -14.40
N SER A 113 14.13 7.63 -14.04
CA SER A 113 13.34 6.60 -14.73
C SER A 113 12.76 7.06 -16.09
N SER A 114 12.67 8.37 -16.36
CA SER A 114 12.14 8.89 -17.65
C SER A 114 13.20 9.18 -18.72
N GLY A 115 14.49 8.93 -18.43
CA GLY A 115 15.62 9.27 -19.31
C GLY A 115 16.14 8.12 -20.17
N GLY A 116 15.26 7.35 -20.82
CA GLY A 116 15.65 6.29 -21.75
C GLY A 116 15.25 6.59 -23.19
N SER A 117 16.11 7.30 -23.95
CA SER A 117 16.42 7.02 -25.37
C SER A 117 17.19 8.17 -26.04
N THR A 118 18.42 7.85 -26.47
CA THR A 118 19.19 8.36 -27.62
C THR A 118 19.46 9.87 -27.72
N ASP A 119 20.73 10.29 -27.58
CA ASP A 119 21.61 10.49 -28.76
C ASP A 119 23.05 10.87 -28.32
N ARG A 120 23.98 10.56 -29.21
CA ARG A 120 25.43 10.69 -29.10
C ARG A 120 25.90 12.13 -28.93
N GLY A 121 26.92 12.29 -28.08
CA GLY A 121 27.98 13.28 -28.30
C GLY A 121 27.79 14.64 -27.62
N SER A 122 28.33 14.78 -26.40
CA SER A 122 29.11 15.97 -26.05
C SER A 122 29.88 15.74 -24.75
N THR A 123 31.16 15.49 -24.87
CA THR A 123 32.12 15.52 -23.77
C THR A 123 32.20 16.95 -23.22
N ARG A 124 31.49 17.24 -22.14
CA ARG A 124 31.86 18.37 -21.25
C ARG A 124 32.54 17.84 -20.01
N ARG A 125 33.87 17.80 -20.08
CA ARG A 125 34.74 17.71 -18.91
C ARG A 125 34.44 18.90 -18.00
N TYR A 126 33.77 18.69 -16.87
CA TYR A 126 33.90 19.59 -15.74
C TYR A 126 35.17 19.19 -14.99
N GLY A 127 36.27 19.86 -15.31
CA GLY A 127 37.49 19.77 -14.52
C GLY A 127 37.26 20.43 -13.17
N LEU A 128 37.35 19.65 -12.10
CA LEU A 128 37.62 20.16 -10.76
C LEU A 128 39.02 20.77 -10.79
N ARG A 129 39.08 22.11 -10.83
CA ARG A 129 40.32 22.86 -10.59
C ARG A 129 40.54 22.93 -9.09
N LEU A 130 41.40 22.04 -8.59
CA LEU A 130 41.94 22.03 -7.23
C LEU A 130 43.19 22.93 -7.17
N GLU A 131 43.06 24.23 -7.30
CA GLU A 131 44.13 25.21 -7.01
C GLU A 131 43.35 26.51 -6.69
N ASP A 132 43.17 26.99 -5.46
CA ASP A 132 44.19 27.66 -4.65
C ASP A 132 43.80 27.62 -3.15
N SER A 133 44.60 26.95 -2.32
CA SER A 133 44.60 27.14 -0.85
C SER A 133 45.96 26.82 -0.26
N GLN A 134 47.00 27.44 -0.84
CA GLN A 134 48.26 27.66 -0.16
C GLN A 134 48.77 29.05 -0.52
N ALA A 135 48.62 30.01 0.41
CA ALA A 135 49.57 31.12 0.62
C ALA A 135 48.96 32.20 1.53
N ILE A 136 48.79 31.93 2.83
CA ILE A 136 48.98 32.98 3.86
C ILE A 136 49.52 32.31 5.14
N ALA A 137 50.82 32.02 5.16
CA ALA A 137 51.59 31.85 6.38
C ALA A 137 53.05 32.20 6.07
N GLU A 138 53.38 33.49 6.11
CA GLU A 138 54.67 34.04 6.54
C GLU A 138 54.72 35.55 6.25
N LYS A 139 54.47 36.37 7.27
CA LYS A 139 55.37 37.45 7.69
C LYS A 139 54.98 37.98 9.06
#